data_AF-C1GWB3-F1
#
_entry.id   AF-C1GWB3-F1
#
_cell.length_a   1.000
_cell.length_b   1.000
_cell.length_c   1.000
_cell.angle_alpha   90.00
_cell.angle_beta   90.00
_cell.angle_gamma   90.00
#
_symmetry.space_group_name_H-M   'P 1'
#
loop_
_entity.id
_entity.type
_entity.pdbx_description
1 polymer ?
#
loop_
_entity_poly.entity_id
_entity_poly.type
_entity_poly.pdbx_seq_one_letter_code
_entity_poly.pdbx_strand_id
1 'polypeptide(L)' 'MLWLWDHHWPELIHPFASAIDTELPVPKEMVCILADSKPQWVRWPEGKKSVHQHYGGDSLEGYHKKKGLWVE' A
#
# COMPACT_ATOMS: atom_id res chain seq x y z
N MET A 1 18.67 4.41 4.55
CA MET A 1 18.34 3.24 5.40
C MET A 1 17.45 2.34 4.56
N LEU A 2 17.80 1.06 4.33
CA LEU A 2 17.00 0.19 3.45
C LEU A 2 15.95 -0.64 4.20
N TRP A 3 16.12 -0.80 5.51
CA TRP A 3 15.26 -1.62 6.35
C TRP A 3 15.15 -1.03 7.76
N LEU A 4 14.11 -1.43 8.48
CA LEU A 4 13.85 -1.07 9.86
C LEU A 4 13.88 -2.32 10.76
N TRP A 5 14.35 -2.14 11.98
CA TRP A 5 14.19 -3.09 13.07
C TRP A 5 13.00 -2.68 13.94
N ASP A 6 12.17 -3.64 14.35
CA ASP A 6 11.09 -3.46 15.33
C ASP A 6 11.28 -4.46 16.48
N HIS A 7 11.28 -3.97 17.71
CA HIS A 7 11.48 -4.80 18.91
C HIS A 7 10.34 -5.79 19.15
N HIS A 8 9.15 -5.55 18.59
CA HIS A 8 8.03 -6.48 18.69
C HIS A 8 8.16 -7.68 17.73
N TRP A 9 8.95 -7.54 16.66
CA TRP A 9 9.23 -8.59 15.66
C TRP A 9 10.74 -8.67 15.37
N PRO A 10 11.55 -9.01 16.39
CA PRO A 10 13.01 -8.95 16.28
C PRO A 10 13.60 -9.91 15.24
N GLU A 11 12.84 -10.90 14.78
CA GLU A 11 13.20 -11.86 13.76
C GLU A 11 12.98 -11.39 12.31
N LEU A 12 12.27 -10.27 12.11
CA LEU A 12 11.90 -9.76 10.78
C LEU A 12 12.80 -8.59 10.33
N ILE A 13 12.94 -8.46 9.01
CA ILE A 13 13.53 -7.28 8.36
C ILE A 13 12.39 -6.53 7.67
N HIS A 14 12.08 -5.32 8.14
CA HIS A 14 10.99 -4.52 7.58
C HIS A 14 11.53 -3.60 6.47
N PRO A 15 11.11 -3.77 5.20
CA PRO A 15 11.54 -2.86 4.15
C PRO A 15 11.15 -1.42 4.46
N PHE A 16 12.08 -0.47 4.32
CA PHE A 16 11.77 0.95 4.49
C PHE A 16 11.36 1.56 3.16
N ALA A 17 10.06 1.63 2.88
CA ALA A 17 9.55 2.10 1.58
C ALA A 17 10.02 3.53 1.21
N SER A 18 10.22 4.41 2.20
CA SER A 18 10.73 5.76 1.96
C SER A 18 12.21 5.82 1.57
N ALA A 19 12.91 4.67 1.54
CA ALA A 19 14.25 4.58 0.95
C ALA A 19 14.24 4.62 -0.57
N ILE A 20 13.08 4.42 -1.21
CA ILE A 20 12.93 4.49 -2.66
C ILE A 20 12.95 5.96 -3.08
N ASP A 21 14.02 6.37 -3.77
CA ASP A 21 14.28 7.73 -4.25
C ASP A 21 14.22 7.85 -5.78
N THR A 22 13.85 6.76 -6.47
CA THR A 22 13.58 6.77 -7.91
C THR A 22 12.25 7.46 -8.19
N GLU A 23 12.18 8.28 -9.24
CA GLU A 23 10.92 8.88 -9.68
C GLU A 23 9.93 7.78 -10.09
N LEU A 24 8.76 7.77 -9.44
CA LEU A 24 7.70 6.78 -9.69
C LEU A 24 6.52 7.40 -10.44
N PRO A 25 5.81 6.64 -11.28
CA PRO A 25 4.59 7.12 -11.92
C PRO A 25 3.52 7.52 -10.90
N VAL A 26 2.80 8.61 -11.17
CA VAL A 26 1.65 9.00 -10.35
C VAL A 26 0.54 7.94 -10.50
N PRO A 27 0.02 7.38 -9.39
CA PRO A 27 -0.99 6.33 -9.46
C PRO A 27 -2.30 6.87 -10.04
N LYS A 28 -2.86 6.17 -11.04
CA LYS A 28 -4.17 6.52 -11.65
C LYS A 28 -5.36 6.20 -10.75
N GLU A 29 -5.18 5.31 -9.78
CA GLU A 29 -6.18 4.92 -8.80
C GLU A 29 -5.53 4.52 -7.48
N MET A 30 -6.26 4.73 -6.38
CA MET A 30 -5.81 4.36 -5.04
C MET A 30 -6.62 3.17 -4.50
N VAL A 31 -5.96 2.35 -3.68
CA VAL A 31 -6.60 1.28 -2.92
C VAL A 31 -6.60 1.70 -1.45
N CYS A 32 -7.79 1.99 -0.93
CA CYS A 32 -8.01 2.36 0.46
C CYS A 32 -8.53 1.13 1.22
N ILE A 33 -7.85 0.77 2.31
CA ILE A 33 -8.19 -0.39 3.15
C ILE A 33 -8.60 0.06 4.55
N LEU A 34 -9.13 -0.87 5.36
CA LEU A 34 -9.51 -0.64 6.76
C LEU A 34 -10.56 0.48 6.92
N ALA A 35 -11.54 0.53 6.01
CA ALA A 35 -12.63 1.50 6.08
C ALA A 35 -13.50 1.32 7.34
N ASP A 36 -13.52 0.12 7.91
CA ASP A 36 -14.24 -0.21 9.15
C ASP A 36 -13.59 0.38 10.41
N SER A 37 -12.28 0.61 10.34
CA SER A 37 -11.42 1.11 11.41
C SER A 37 -11.15 2.62 11.26
N LYS A 38 -11.55 3.20 10.12
CA LYS A 38 -11.38 4.61 9.82
C LYS A 38 -12.47 5.45 10.52
N PRO A 39 -12.10 6.41 11.39
CA PRO A 39 -13.07 7.33 11.97
C PRO A 39 -13.83 8.15 10.93
N GLN A 40 -15.09 8.49 11.21
CA GLN A 40 -15.96 9.18 10.25
C GLN A 40 -15.44 10.55 9.82
N TRP A 41 -14.77 11.28 10.72
CA TRP A 41 -14.22 12.62 10.43
C TRP A 41 -12.98 12.62 9.53
N VAL A 42 -12.32 11.48 9.33
CA VAL A 42 -11.19 11.36 8.41
C VAL A 42 -11.72 11.37 6.98
N ARG A 43 -11.08 12.08 6.06
CA ARG A 43 -11.50 12.09 4.65
C ARG A 43 -10.71 11.06 3.85
N TRP A 44 -11.31 10.55 2.79
CA TRP A 44 -10.60 9.76 1.80
C TRP A 44 -9.80 10.68 0.86
N PRO A 45 -8.69 10.19 0.28
CA PRO A 45 -7.97 10.94 -0.74
C PRO A 45 -8.87 11.18 -1.96
N GLU A 46 -8.67 12.29 -2.66
CA GLU A 46 -9.43 12.66 -3.86
C GLU A 46 -9.08 11.75 -5.07
N GLY A 47 -9.88 11.77 -6.12
CA GLY A 47 -9.62 10.97 -7.33
C GLY A 47 -10.13 9.52 -7.27
N LYS A 48 -9.78 8.73 -8.29
CA LYS A 48 -10.29 7.36 -8.47
C LYS A 48 -9.76 6.44 -7.36
N LYS A 49 -10.64 5.68 -6.73
CA LYS A 49 -10.29 4.79 -5.62
C LYS A 49 -11.21 3.59 -5.50
N SER A 50 -10.68 2.52 -4.92
CA SER A 50 -11.46 1.41 -4.36
C SER A 50 -11.35 1.46 -2.84
N VAL A 51 -12.46 1.20 -2.13
CA VAL A 51 -12.52 1.24 -0.67
C VAL A 51 -12.94 -0.13 -0.16
N HIS A 52 -12.14 -0.70 0.74
CA HIS A 52 -12.36 -2.02 1.33
C HIS A 52 -12.55 -1.88 2.84
N GLN A 53 -13.50 -2.62 3.40
CA GLN A 53 -13.73 -2.62 4.85
C GLN A 53 -12.50 -3.14 5.61
N HIS A 54 -11.88 -4.22 5.14
CA HIS A 54 -10.60 -4.72 5.64
C HIS A 54 -9.52 -4.62 4.55
N TYR A 55 -8.73 -5.67 4.36
CA TYR A 55 -7.82 -5.84 3.22
C TYR A 55 -8.59 -6.16 1.94
N GLY A 56 -8.09 -5.68 0.80
CA GLY A 56 -8.59 -6.09 -0.51
C GLY A 56 -8.25 -7.55 -0.80
N GLY A 57 -8.98 -8.16 -1.75
CA GLY A 57 -8.75 -9.56 -2.13
C GLY A 57 -7.53 -9.80 -3.03
N ASP A 58 -7.06 -8.77 -3.73
CA ASP A 58 -5.87 -8.87 -4.59
C ASP A 58 -4.59 -8.75 -3.72
N SER A 59 -3.63 -9.65 -3.92
CA SER A 59 -2.26 -9.45 -3.41
C SER A 59 -1.57 -8.31 -4.16
N LEU A 60 -0.45 -7.79 -3.65
CA LEU A 60 0.33 -6.78 -4.39
C LEU A 60 0.72 -7.31 -5.77
N GLU A 61 1.26 -8.53 -5.86
CA GLU A 61 1.60 -9.16 -7.14
C GLU A 61 0.36 -9.32 -8.05
N GLY A 62 -0.74 -9.87 -7.51
CA GLY A 62 -1.96 -10.11 -8.26
C GLY A 62 -2.56 -8.81 -8.82
N TYR A 63 -2.55 -7.75 -8.02
CA TYR A 63 -2.97 -6.41 -8.43
C TYR A 63 -2.11 -5.90 -9.60
N HIS A 64 -0.78 -5.97 -9.48
CA HIS A 64 0.13 -5.50 -10.52
C HIS A 64 -0.01 -6.30 -11.82
N LYS A 65 -0.13 -7.64 -11.74
CA LYS A 65 -0.34 -8.51 -12.92
C LYS A 65 -1.66 -8.19 -13.63
N LYS A 66 -2.76 -8.11 -12.88
CA LYS A 66 -4.10 -7.77 -13.40
C LYS A 66 -4.16 -6.39 -14.07
N LYS A 67 -3.31 -5.46 -13.65
CA LYS A 67 -3.24 -4.09 -14.19
C LYS A 67 -2.19 -3.91 -15.28
N GLY A 68 -1.42 -4.96 -15.60
CA GLY A 68 -0.30 -4.86 -16.55
C GLY A 68 0.83 -3.95 -16.06
N LEU A 69 0.99 -3.84 -14.73
CA LEU A 69 2.00 -3.02 -14.05
C LEU A 69 3.07 -3.88 -13.33
N TRP A 70 3.01 -5.19 -13.49
CA TRP A 70 4.02 -6.10 -12.95
C TRP A 70 5.32 -5.99 -13.74
N VAL A 71 6.44 -5.88 -13.02
CA VAL A 71 7.79 -5.93 -13.57
C VAL A 71 8.43 -7.20 -13.04
N GLU A 72 8.95 -8.04 -13.93
CA GLU A 72 9.69 -9.26 -13.58
C GLU A 72 11.07 -8.97 -12.99
#